data_AF-A0A925Q7U8-F1
#
_entry.id   AF-A0A925Q7U8-F1
#
_cell.length_a   1.000
_cell.length_b   1.000
_cell.length_c   1.000
_cell.angle_alpha   90.00
_cell.angle_beta   90.00
_cell.angle_gamma   90.00
#
_symmetry.space_group_name_H-M   'P 1'
#
loop_
_entity.id
_entity.type
_entity.pdbx_description
1 polymer ?
#
loop_
_entity_poly.entity_id
_entity_poly.type
_entity_poly.pdbx_seq_one_letter_code
_entity_poly.pdbx_strand_id
1 'polypeptide(L)'
;MPRIECRNSVLRSSNNKYPASYPAANIVTVGATGLNDAVASFSNFGSSVHMSAPGVDILSTTPLGTYFGSGTSEAAPHVTGAAALLWAAHPQVSLDAMRSSLVFNGRQIDKPMDLERSPPGSFRVPASPGRERHHSARDNYRPPR
;
A
#
# COMPACT_ATOMS: atom_id res chain seq x y z
N MET A 1 22.94 18.68 6.14
CA MET A 1 21.62 18.20 5.70
C MET A 1 21.83 17.15 4.60
N PRO A 2 21.83 15.84 4.89
CA PRO A 2 21.97 14.84 3.84
C PRO A 2 20.61 14.60 3.19
N ARG A 3 20.54 14.92 1.90
CA ARG A 3 19.45 14.61 0.98
C ARG A 3 19.39 13.09 0.83
N ILE A 4 18.27 12.48 1.19
CA ILE A 4 18.03 11.04 1.01
C ILE A 4 18.05 10.77 -0.50
N GLU A 5 19.17 10.25 -0.97
CA GLU A 5 19.36 9.72 -2.31
C GLU A 5 18.79 8.30 -2.32
N CYS A 6 17.66 8.09 -2.98
CA CYS A 6 17.13 6.77 -3.27
C CYS A 6 18.10 6.05 -4.23
N ARG A 7 19.11 5.39 -3.68
CA ARG A 7 19.99 4.50 -4.43
C ARG A 7 19.23 3.25 -4.83
N ASN A 8 18.87 3.20 -6.11
CA ASN A 8 19.08 2.05 -7.00
C ASN A 8 19.03 0.67 -6.32
N SER A 9 17.84 0.17 -6.00
CA SER A 9 17.62 -1.25 -5.68
C SER A 9 16.87 -1.91 -6.84
N VAL A 10 17.53 -2.87 -7.48
CA VAL A 10 17.00 -3.72 -8.55
C VAL A 10 15.99 -4.68 -7.93
N LEU A 11 14.78 -4.19 -7.67
CA LEU A 11 13.70 -4.95 -7.06
C LEU A 11 12.73 -5.34 -8.16
N ARG A 12 12.82 -6.60 -8.60
CA ARG A 12 11.92 -7.32 -9.53
C ARG A 12 10.80 -6.46 -10.18
N SER A 13 11.17 -5.67 -11.19
CA SER A 13 10.28 -5.42 -12.34
C SER A 13 10.39 -6.62 -13.30
N SER A 14 10.08 -7.83 -12.82
CA SER A 14 10.37 -9.03 -13.61
C SER A 14 9.39 -9.26 -14.77
N ASN A 15 8.44 -8.34 -15.02
CA ASN A 15 7.51 -8.38 -16.14
C ASN A 15 6.96 -6.98 -16.43
N ASN A 16 7.69 -6.16 -17.20
CA ASN A 16 7.12 -4.92 -17.73
C ASN A 16 5.80 -5.25 -18.46
N LYS A 17 4.69 -4.77 -17.91
CA LYS A 17 3.37 -4.88 -18.53
C LYS A 17 3.07 -3.56 -19.22
N TYR A 18 2.82 -3.59 -20.51
CA TYR A 18 2.36 -2.44 -21.26
C TYR A 18 0.83 -2.43 -21.30
N PRO A 19 0.16 -1.27 -21.20
CA PRO A 19 0.74 0.08 -21.24
C PRO A 19 1.32 0.59 -19.90
N ALA A 20 1.16 -0.15 -18.80
CA ALA A 20 1.53 0.29 -17.46
C ALA A 20 3.04 0.58 -17.24
N SER A 21 3.92 0.16 -18.14
CA SER A 21 5.37 0.42 -18.06
C SER A 21 5.84 1.55 -18.97
N TYR A 22 4.94 2.22 -19.70
CA TYR A 22 5.33 3.37 -20.52
C TYR A 22 5.75 4.55 -19.64
N PRO A 23 6.87 5.22 -19.96
CA PRO A 23 7.31 6.42 -19.26
C PRO A 23 6.50 7.63 -19.74
N ALA A 24 5.20 7.65 -19.43
CA ALA A 24 4.30 8.72 -19.85
C ALA A 24 3.66 9.40 -18.63
N ALA A 25 3.66 10.75 -18.65
CA ALA A 25 3.13 11.56 -17.56
C ALA A 25 1.61 11.34 -17.32
N ASN A 26 0.89 10.87 -18.32
CA ASN A 26 -0.54 10.56 -18.24
C ASN A 26 -0.85 9.11 -17.80
N ILE A 27 0.14 8.30 -17.42
CA ILE A 27 -0.07 6.89 -16.99
C ILE A 27 0.26 6.69 -15.52
N VAL A 28 -0.75 6.33 -14.72
CA VAL A 28 -0.57 5.94 -13.31
C VAL A 28 -0.58 4.43 -13.18
N THR A 29 0.61 3.85 -13.05
CA THR A 29 0.85 2.44 -12.71
C THR A 29 0.56 2.14 -11.25
N VAL A 30 -0.32 1.16 -11.02
CA VAL A 30 -0.83 0.77 -9.70
C VAL A 30 -0.44 -0.67 -9.37
N GLY A 31 0.20 -0.86 -8.21
CA GLY A 31 0.45 -2.16 -7.60
C GLY A 31 -0.70 -2.62 -6.72
N ALA A 32 -0.75 -3.91 -6.42
CA ALA A 32 -1.77 -4.51 -5.55
C ALA A 32 -1.22 -4.81 -4.16
N THR A 33 -1.97 -4.42 -3.13
CA THR A 33 -1.73 -4.78 -1.73
C THR A 33 -2.90 -5.58 -1.16
N GLY A 34 -2.62 -6.44 -0.20
CA GLY A 34 -3.62 -7.15 0.61
C GLY A 34 -3.74 -6.59 2.02
N LEU A 35 -4.22 -7.43 2.94
CA LEU A 35 -4.35 -7.08 4.35
C LEU A 35 -3.01 -6.59 4.94
N ASN A 36 -3.09 -5.60 5.83
CA ASN A 36 -1.93 -4.96 6.48
C ASN A 36 -0.92 -4.36 5.48
N ASP A 37 -1.42 -3.94 4.32
CA ASP A 37 -0.66 -3.30 3.23
C ASP A 37 0.52 -4.13 2.72
N ALA A 38 0.41 -5.45 2.86
CA ALA A 38 1.38 -6.36 2.29
C ALA A 38 1.26 -6.35 0.77
N VAL A 39 2.37 -6.12 0.06
CA VAL A 39 2.41 -6.20 -1.40
C VAL A 39 2.02 -7.62 -1.83
N ALA A 40 1.08 -7.74 -2.75
CA ALA A 40 0.61 -9.03 -3.22
C ALA A 40 1.74 -9.78 -3.96
N SER A 41 1.82 -11.10 -3.79
CA SER A 41 2.90 -11.91 -4.37
C SER A 41 2.97 -11.86 -5.91
N PHE A 42 1.85 -11.54 -6.56
CA PHE A 42 1.72 -11.37 -8.01
C PHE A 42 1.94 -9.93 -8.49
N SER A 43 1.97 -8.95 -7.58
CA SER A 43 2.10 -7.53 -7.96
C SER A 43 3.50 -7.25 -8.46
N ASN A 44 3.59 -6.40 -9.49
CA ASN A 44 4.85 -5.75 -9.81
C ASN A 44 5.20 -4.72 -8.72
N PHE A 45 6.49 -4.44 -8.56
CA PHE A 45 7.05 -3.46 -7.64
C PHE A 45 8.31 -2.82 -8.25
N GLY A 46 8.88 -1.83 -7.57
CA GLY A 46 10.02 -1.06 -8.06
C GLY A 46 9.62 0.24 -8.78
N SER A 47 10.58 0.87 -9.46
CA SER A 47 10.47 2.25 -9.98
C SER A 47 9.41 2.46 -11.06
N SER A 48 8.90 1.40 -11.68
CA SER A 48 7.82 1.48 -12.67
C SER A 48 6.43 1.58 -12.03
N VAL A 49 6.30 1.35 -10.72
CA VAL A 49 5.03 1.44 -9.98
C VAL A 49 4.98 2.78 -9.25
N HIS A 50 3.93 3.57 -9.49
CA HIS A 50 3.81 4.90 -8.89
C HIS A 50 3.17 4.85 -7.50
N MET A 51 2.18 3.97 -7.31
CA MET A 51 1.49 3.77 -6.04
C MET A 51 0.89 2.36 -5.94
N SER A 52 0.39 1.98 -4.78
CA SER A 52 -0.34 0.72 -4.58
C SER A 52 -1.73 0.97 -3.99
N ALA A 53 -2.65 0.04 -4.24
CA ALA A 53 -4.01 0.07 -3.74
C ALA A 53 -4.51 -1.37 -3.42
N PRO A 54 -5.62 -1.51 -2.68
CA PRO A 54 -6.18 -2.81 -2.34
C PRO A 54 -6.50 -3.64 -3.59
N GLY A 55 -5.92 -4.84 -3.67
CA GLY A 55 -6.08 -5.74 -4.81
C GLY A 55 -6.03 -7.22 -4.44
N VAL A 56 -6.16 -7.58 -3.16
CA VAL A 56 -6.27 -8.98 -2.71
C VAL A 56 -7.60 -9.15 -1.98
N ASP A 57 -8.33 -10.21 -2.31
CA ASP A 57 -9.64 -10.57 -1.76
C ASP A 57 -10.64 -9.41 -1.80
N ILE A 58 -10.70 -8.73 -2.94
CA ILE A 58 -11.60 -7.61 -3.19
C ILE A 58 -12.97 -8.14 -3.61
N LEU A 59 -13.97 -7.86 -2.78
CA LEU A 59 -15.37 -8.09 -3.13
C LEU A 59 -15.82 -7.07 -4.18
N SER A 60 -16.35 -7.55 -5.29
CA SER A 60 -16.88 -6.73 -6.38
C SER A 60 -18.10 -7.40 -7.03
N THR A 61 -18.71 -6.70 -7.98
CA THR A 61 -19.94 -7.12 -8.66
C THR A 61 -19.65 -7.74 -10.03
N THR A 62 -20.43 -8.74 -10.41
CA THR A 62 -20.51 -9.27 -11.78
C THR A 62 -21.96 -9.18 -12.27
N PRO A 63 -22.22 -9.33 -13.59
CA PRO A 63 -23.58 -9.40 -14.10
C PRO A 63 -24.46 -10.48 -13.45
N LEU A 64 -23.85 -11.50 -12.82
CA LEU A 64 -24.54 -12.63 -12.20
C LEU A 64 -24.50 -12.60 -10.65
N GLY A 65 -24.01 -11.52 -10.02
CA GLY A 65 -23.98 -11.40 -8.57
C GLY A 65 -22.72 -10.73 -8.06
N THR A 66 -22.07 -11.34 -7.07
CA THR A 66 -20.82 -10.83 -6.48
C THR A 66 -19.69 -11.82 -6.70
N TYR A 67 -18.45 -11.32 -6.71
CA TYR A 67 -17.25 -12.13 -6.79
C TYR A 67 -16.16 -11.57 -5.88
N PHE A 68 -15.26 -12.44 -5.43
CA PHE A 68 -14.00 -12.05 -4.81
C PHE A 68 -12.89 -12.18 -5.84
N GLY A 69 -12.13 -11.11 -6.06
CA GLY A 69 -11.02 -11.05 -7.00
C GLY A 69 -9.71 -10.67 -6.32
N SER A 70 -8.60 -11.13 -6.90
CA SER A 70 -7.26 -10.70 -6.51
C SER A 70 -6.46 -10.36 -7.77
N GLY A 71 -5.97 -9.13 -7.86
CA GLY A 71 -5.24 -8.64 -9.02
C GLY A 71 -4.91 -7.14 -8.93
N THR A 72 -3.96 -6.72 -9.76
CA THR A 72 -3.75 -5.28 -10.03
C THR A 72 -4.94 -4.68 -10.77
N SER A 73 -5.75 -5.52 -11.42
CA SER A 73 -7.04 -5.14 -12.03
C SER A 73 -8.05 -4.65 -10.99
N GLU A 74 -8.01 -5.18 -9.77
CA GLU A 74 -8.86 -4.74 -8.66
C GLU A 74 -8.26 -3.55 -7.92
N ALA A 75 -6.92 -3.39 -7.93
CA ALA A 75 -6.25 -2.21 -7.39
C ALA A 75 -6.48 -0.95 -8.25
N ALA A 76 -6.46 -1.10 -9.59
CA ALA A 76 -6.65 0.00 -10.54
C ALA A 76 -7.95 0.82 -10.32
N PRO A 77 -9.16 0.22 -10.20
CA PRO A 77 -10.40 0.97 -10.03
C PRO A 77 -10.47 1.74 -8.71
N HIS A 78 -9.76 1.32 -7.65
CA HIS A 78 -9.66 2.12 -6.42
C HIS A 78 -8.97 3.46 -6.68
N VAL A 79 -7.85 3.45 -7.43
CA VAL A 79 -7.13 4.67 -7.81
C VAL A 79 -7.94 5.50 -8.80
N THR A 80 -8.61 4.85 -9.76
CA THR A 80 -9.52 5.53 -10.70
C THR A 80 -10.67 6.22 -9.97
N GLY A 81 -11.26 5.58 -8.95
CA GLY A 81 -12.31 6.18 -8.13
C GLY A 81 -11.82 7.40 -7.35
N ALA A 82 -10.63 7.31 -6.73
CA ALA A 82 -10.01 8.44 -6.05
C ALA A 82 -9.72 9.61 -7.01
N ALA A 83 -9.21 9.32 -8.22
CA ALA A 83 -8.98 10.31 -9.26
C ALA A 83 -10.29 10.98 -9.72
N ALA A 84 -11.36 10.20 -9.89
CA ALA A 84 -12.68 10.70 -10.27
C ALA A 84 -13.27 11.62 -9.20
N LEU A 85 -13.13 11.27 -7.92
CA LEU A 85 -13.56 12.13 -6.80
C LEU A 85 -12.77 13.44 -6.75
N LEU A 86 -11.45 13.36 -6.95
CA LEU A 86 -10.60 14.55 -7.02
C LEU A 86 -10.99 15.45 -8.20
N TRP A 87 -11.28 14.86 -9.38
CA TRP A 87 -11.78 15.60 -10.53
C TRP A 87 -13.13 16.25 -10.24
N ALA A 88 -14.05 15.53 -9.61
CA ALA A 88 -15.39 16.03 -9.28
C ALA A 88 -15.31 17.22 -8.31
N ALA A 89 -14.38 17.19 -7.33
CA ALA A 89 -14.15 18.28 -6.41
C ALA A 89 -13.40 19.47 -7.05
N HIS A 90 -12.51 19.20 -8.01
CA HIS A 90 -11.68 20.21 -8.66
C HIS A 90 -11.65 20.04 -10.19
N PRO A 91 -12.72 20.42 -10.93
CA PRO A 91 -12.82 20.15 -12.36
C PRO A 91 -11.78 20.87 -13.25
N GLN A 92 -11.11 21.89 -12.70
CA GLN A 92 -10.08 22.67 -13.39
C GLN A 92 -8.64 22.25 -13.04
N VAL A 93 -8.46 21.19 -12.24
CA VAL A 93 -7.12 20.70 -11.88
C VAL A 93 -6.40 20.19 -13.13
N SER A 94 -5.12 20.53 -13.29
CA SER A 94 -4.31 19.98 -14.38
C SER A 94 -4.02 18.49 -14.15
N LEU A 95 -3.75 17.76 -15.23
CA LEU A 95 -3.41 16.33 -15.15
C LEU A 95 -2.16 16.08 -14.28
N ASP A 96 -1.15 16.95 -14.38
CA ASP A 96 0.07 16.84 -13.58
C ASP A 96 -0.19 17.07 -12.08
N ALA A 97 -1.03 18.06 -11.75
CA ALA A 97 -1.42 18.34 -10.37
C ALA A 97 -2.30 17.22 -9.80
N MET A 98 -3.21 16.67 -10.62
CA MET A 98 -4.03 15.51 -10.25
C MET A 98 -3.17 14.29 -9.95
N ARG A 99 -2.25 13.94 -10.86
CA ARG A 99 -1.32 12.83 -10.69
C ARG A 99 -0.47 13.01 -9.44
N SER A 100 0.09 14.20 -9.25
CA SER A 100 0.91 14.50 -8.07
C SER A 100 0.08 14.35 -6.80
N SER A 101 -1.16 14.85 -6.79
CA SER A 101 -2.05 14.70 -5.64
C SER A 101 -2.37 13.24 -5.33
N LEU A 102 -2.55 12.39 -6.35
CA LEU A 102 -2.82 10.96 -6.15
C LEU A 102 -1.60 10.20 -5.62
N VAL A 103 -0.41 10.48 -6.16
CA VAL A 103 0.82 9.74 -5.83
C VAL A 103 1.44 10.22 -4.51
N PHE A 104 1.39 11.52 -4.21
CA PHE A 104 2.03 12.08 -3.01
C PHE A 104 1.13 12.14 -1.78
N ASN A 105 -0.19 12.22 -1.92
CA ASN A 105 -1.10 12.21 -0.76
C ASN A 105 -1.50 10.80 -0.31
N GLY A 106 -1.05 9.76 -1.01
CA GLY A 106 -1.22 8.39 -0.56
C GLY A 106 -0.53 8.15 0.78
N ARG A 107 -1.13 7.35 1.65
CA ARG A 107 -0.50 6.96 2.91
C ARG A 107 0.81 6.23 2.61
N GLN A 108 1.90 6.70 3.20
CA GLN A 108 3.18 6.00 3.14
C GLN A 108 3.04 4.64 3.82
N ILE A 109 3.36 3.57 3.11
CA ILE A 109 3.42 2.23 3.68
C ILE A 109 4.83 2.09 4.25
N ASP A 110 4.95 2.08 5.58
CA ASP A 110 6.24 2.07 6.31
C ASP A 110 7.05 0.78 6.16
N LYS A 111 6.55 -0.17 5.37
CA LYS A 111 7.36 -1.24 4.81
C LYS A 111 7.84 -0.70 3.48
N PRO A 112 9.12 -0.35 3.31
CA PRO A 112 9.60 -0.03 1.98
C PRO A 112 9.18 -1.17 1.06
N MET A 113 8.88 -0.87 -0.20
CA MET A 113 8.77 -1.89 -1.27
C MET A 113 10.10 -2.65 -1.50
N ASP A 114 10.98 -2.66 -0.49
CA ASP A 114 12.36 -3.10 -0.37
C ASP A 114 12.60 -4.00 0.86
N LEU A 115 11.57 -4.42 1.62
CA LEU A 115 11.78 -5.38 2.72
C LEU A 115 11.21 -6.76 2.37
N GLU A 116 12.16 -7.60 1.94
CA GLU A 116 12.20 -9.05 1.97
C GLU A 116 10.86 -9.80 1.92
N ARG A 117 10.65 -10.45 0.78
CA ARG A 117 10.13 -11.81 0.74
C ARG A 117 10.70 -12.58 1.93
N SER A 118 9.90 -12.88 2.96
CA SER A 118 10.33 -13.86 3.97
C SER A 118 10.76 -15.11 3.20
N PRO A 119 12.03 -15.54 3.28
CA PRO A 119 12.45 -16.75 2.60
C PRO A 119 11.63 -17.91 3.15
N PRO A 120 11.25 -18.91 2.33
CA PRO A 120 10.63 -20.12 2.86
C PRO A 120 11.65 -20.78 3.80
N GLY A 121 11.38 -20.68 5.11
CA GLY A 121 12.20 -21.34 6.14
C GLY A 121 13.03 -20.46 7.08
N SER A 122 12.58 -19.27 7.51
CA SER A 122 13.15 -18.66 8.73
C SER A 122 12.12 -18.56 9.86
N PHE A 123 12.16 -19.60 10.69
CA PHE A 123 11.59 -19.66 12.02
C PHE A 123 12.41 -18.81 12.99
N ARG A 124 11.78 -17.87 13.70
CA ARG A 124 11.96 -17.64 15.15
C ARG A 124 10.98 -16.60 15.70
N VAL A 125 10.15 -17.04 16.64
CA VAL A 125 9.57 -16.16 17.67
C VAL A 125 10.42 -16.37 18.92
N PRO A 126 11.21 -15.37 19.39
CA PRO A 126 11.70 -15.37 20.75
C PRO A 126 10.54 -15.08 21.71
N ALA A 127 10.60 -15.75 22.87
CA ALA A 127 9.56 -15.90 23.87
C ALA A 127 8.74 -14.64 24.19
N SER A 128 7.43 -14.85 24.37
CA SER A 128 6.50 -13.88 24.95
C SER A 128 7.07 -13.26 26.23
N PRO A 129 7.06 -11.92 26.39
CA PRO A 129 7.24 -11.33 27.71
C PRO A 129 6.10 -11.81 28.60
N GLY A 130 6.47 -12.12 29.83
CA GLY A 130 5.64 -12.80 30.81
C GLY A 130 4.22 -12.25 30.95
N ARG A 131 3.31 -13.20 31.04
CA ARG A 131 2.01 -13.15 31.71
C ARG A 131 2.10 -12.38 33.03
N GLU A 132 1.70 -11.11 33.05
CA GLU A 132 1.40 -10.41 34.29
C GLU A 132 0.18 -11.08 34.93
N ARG A 133 0.43 -11.83 36.01
CA ARG A 133 -0.60 -12.31 36.93
C ARG A 133 -0.73 -11.31 38.09
N HIS A 134 -1.94 -11.32 38.67
CA HIS A 134 -2.35 -10.76 39.96
C HIS A 134 -2.84 -9.31 39.89
N HIS A 135 -4.14 -9.05 39.76
CA HIS A 135 -5.14 -9.09 40.84
C HIS A 135 -4.64 -8.48 42.16
N SER A 136 -5.24 -7.33 42.50
CA SER A 136 -5.32 -6.68 43.81
C SER A 136 -4.07 -5.99 44.38
N ALA A 137 -3.98 -4.68 44.14
CA ALA A 137 -3.57 -3.72 45.17
C ALA A 137 -4.24 -2.37 44.88
N ARG A 138 -5.27 -2.06 45.68
CA ARG A 138 -5.76 -0.68 45.85
C ARG A 138 -4.73 0.03 46.72
N ASP A 139 -4.03 1.03 46.20
CA ASP A 139 -3.29 1.98 47.03
C ASP A 139 -3.45 3.41 46.48
N ASN A 140 -4.46 4.07 47.06
CA ASN A 140 -4.54 5.47 47.47
C ASN A 140 -3.55 6.47 46.85
N TYR A 141 -4.06 7.29 45.92
CA TYR A 141 -3.49 8.60 45.58
C TYR A 141 -4.57 9.68 45.68
N ARG A 142 -4.43 10.61 46.63
CA ARG A 142 -5.24 11.83 46.74
C ARG A 142 -4.29 13.04 46.84
N PRO A 143 -4.37 14.01 45.91
CA PRO A 143 -3.46 15.16 45.85
C PRO A 143 -3.78 16.26 46.91
N PRO A 144 -2.84 17.17 47.19
CA PRO A 144 -2.84 18.03 48.39
C PRO A 144 -3.82 19.21 48.36
N ARG A 145 -4.21 19.65 49.56
CA ARG A 145 -4.60 21.03 49.91
C ARG A 145 -3.76 21.48 51.09
#